data_AF-A0A9P3GGR6-F1
#
_entry.id   AF-A0A9P3GGR6-F1
#
_cell.length_a   1.000
_cell.length_b   1.000
_cell.length_c   1.000
_cell.angle_alpha   90.00
_cell.angle_beta   90.00
_cell.angle_gamma   90.00
#
_symmetry.space_group_name_H-M   'P 1'
#
loop_
_entity.id
_entity.type
_entity.pdbx_description
1 polymer ?
#
loop_
_entity_poly.entity_id
_entity_poly.type
_entity_poly.pdbx_seq_one_letter_code
_entity_poly.pdbx_strand_id
1 'polypeptide(L)'
;MNALRFHAEFKKRVHEMRQQAHAERNKKKQADALRHEKAKKKTENAKARYEEAWQRLLAGTVDRELRFEDVPWPVFVVKGRGTALTADAIAKFLLPPPRPFGTAAATKERRIRLREALLRFHPDKFEGRFLRYVRQADQDRVREGVVEVTRGLNALLLQ
;
A
#
# COMPACT_ATOMS: atom_id res chain seq x y z
N MET A 1 29.58 -54.45 24.58
CA MET A 1 29.28 -53.17 25.25
C MET A 1 29.21 -51.94 24.32
N ASN A 2 29.74 -51.95 23.09
CA ASN A 2 29.73 -50.77 22.19
C ASN A 2 28.37 -50.44 21.53
N ALA A 3 27.52 -51.42 21.25
CA ALA A 3 26.25 -51.21 20.54
C ALA A 3 25.22 -50.36 21.32
N LEU A 4 25.17 -50.52 22.65
CA LEU A 4 24.25 -49.77 23.52
C LEU A 4 24.62 -48.30 23.64
N ARG A 5 25.93 -47.98 23.68
CA ARG A 5 26.43 -46.60 23.71
C ARG A 5 26.15 -45.87 22.39
N PHE A 6 26.40 -46.53 21.26
CA PHE A 6 26.08 -46.00 19.94
C PHE A 6 24.58 -45.69 19.77
N HIS A 7 23.70 -46.57 20.28
CA HIS A 7 22.26 -46.37 20.20
C HIS A 7 21.76 -45.22 21.09
N ALA A 8 22.37 -45.02 22.27
CA ALA A 8 22.07 -43.90 23.16
C ALA A 8 22.53 -42.55 22.56
N GLU A 9 23.74 -42.49 22.01
CA GLU A 9 24.27 -41.30 21.34
C GLU A 9 23.46 -40.94 20.08
N PHE A 10 23.07 -41.93 19.28
CA PHE A 10 22.22 -41.73 18.11
C PHE A 10 20.85 -41.13 18.50
N LYS A 11 20.20 -41.69 19.54
CA LYS A 11 18.92 -41.15 20.07
C LYS A 11 19.05 -39.72 20.57
N LYS A 12 20.14 -39.41 21.28
CA LYS A 12 20.43 -38.06 21.78
C LYS A 12 20.60 -37.07 20.62
N ARG A 13 21.39 -37.43 19.60
CA ARG A 13 21.65 -36.58 18.44
C ARG A 13 20.40 -36.34 17.60
N VAL A 14 19.56 -37.36 17.40
CA VAL A 14 18.26 -37.20 16.73
C VAL A 14 17.32 -36.29 17.53
N HIS A 15 17.30 -36.41 18.87
CA HIS A 15 16.51 -35.53 19.72
C HIS A 15 16.98 -34.07 19.65
N GLU A 16 18.29 -33.84 19.75
CA GLU A 16 18.89 -32.51 19.62
C GLU A 16 18.63 -31.88 18.25
N MET A 17 18.78 -32.65 17.16
CA MET A 17 18.44 -32.19 15.80
C MET A 17 16.96 -31.80 15.68
N ARG A 18 16.05 -32.58 16.27
CA ARG A 18 14.62 -32.25 16.28
C ARG A 18 14.32 -30.99 17.09
N GLN A 19 14.97 -30.80 18.24
CA GLN A 19 14.82 -29.59 19.05
C GLN A 19 15.35 -28.36 18.30
N GLN A 20 16.53 -28.46 17.68
CA GLN A 20 17.12 -27.39 16.87
C GLN A 20 16.24 -27.03 15.68
N ALA A 21 15.77 -28.02 14.91
CA ALA A 21 14.87 -27.79 13.79
C ALA A 21 13.53 -27.16 14.22
N HIS A 22 12.99 -27.55 15.37
CA HIS A 22 11.78 -26.94 15.92
C HIS A 22 12.01 -25.48 16.35
N ALA A 23 13.12 -25.20 17.04
CA ALA A 23 13.50 -23.86 17.45
C ALA A 23 13.73 -22.94 16.23
N GLU A 24 14.42 -23.43 15.21
CA GLU A 24 14.64 -22.69 13.96
C GLU A 24 13.33 -22.41 13.23
N ARG A 25 12.44 -23.41 13.11
CA ARG A 25 11.12 -23.23 12.53
C ARG A 25 10.29 -22.19 13.29
N ASN A 26 10.33 -22.19 14.62
CA ASN A 26 9.62 -21.22 15.44
C ASN A 26 10.20 -19.82 15.28
N LYS A 27 11.53 -19.66 15.26
CA LYS A 27 12.20 -18.37 14.98
C LYS A 27 11.82 -17.83 13.61
N LYS A 28 11.83 -18.68 12.58
CA LYS A 28 11.41 -18.30 11.22
C LYS A 28 9.96 -17.84 11.17
N LYS A 29 9.03 -18.62 11.76
CA LYS A 29 7.61 -18.24 11.86
C LYS A 29 7.40 -16.91 12.58
N GLN A 30 8.12 -16.66 13.69
CA GLN A 30 8.04 -15.39 14.42
C GLN A 30 8.57 -14.23 13.58
N ALA A 31 9.70 -14.41 12.90
CA ALA A 31 10.26 -13.39 12.01
C ALA A 31 9.31 -13.06 10.85
N ASP A 32 8.68 -14.07 10.24
CA ASP A 32 7.71 -13.90 9.16
C ASP A 32 6.44 -13.19 9.68
N ALA A 33 5.90 -13.59 10.83
CA ALA A 33 4.75 -12.94 11.45
C ALA A 33 5.02 -11.46 11.75
N LEU A 34 6.20 -11.14 12.34
CA LEU A 34 6.60 -9.77 12.63
C LEU A 34 6.77 -8.94 11.35
N ARG A 35 7.29 -9.53 10.27
CA ARG A 35 7.40 -8.88 8.96
C ARG A 35 6.02 -8.56 8.38
N HIS A 36 5.09 -9.51 8.44
CA HIS A 36 3.72 -9.32 7.98
C HIS A 36 2.99 -8.24 8.78
N GLU A 37 3.12 -8.24 10.10
CA GLU A 37 2.53 -7.23 10.98
C GLU A 37 3.07 -5.83 10.66
N LYS A 38 4.40 -5.68 10.55
CA LYS A 38 5.03 -4.40 10.17
C LYS A 38 4.57 -3.92 8.79
N ALA A 39 4.45 -4.81 7.82
CA ALA A 39 3.96 -4.47 6.48
C ALA A 39 2.49 -4.03 6.51
N LYS A 40 1.64 -4.72 7.28
CA LYS A 40 0.24 -4.34 7.49
C LYS A 40 0.11 -2.95 8.13
N LYS A 41 0.83 -2.70 9.22
CA LYS A 41 0.83 -1.41 9.91
C LYS A 41 1.32 -0.27 9.01
N LYS A 42 2.34 -0.53 8.19
CA LYS A 42 2.83 0.45 7.21
C LYS A 42 1.76 0.82 6.18
N THR A 43 1.03 -0.18 5.68
CA THR A 43 -0.09 0.02 4.74
C THR A 43 -1.23 0.81 5.38
N GLU A 44 -1.63 0.46 6.61
CA GLU A 44 -2.68 1.16 7.35
C GLU A 44 -2.31 2.62 7.61
N ASN A 45 -1.09 2.88 8.08
CA ASN A 45 -0.58 4.23 8.29
C ASN A 45 -0.57 5.07 7.01
N ALA A 46 -0.20 4.47 5.87
CA ALA A 46 -0.21 5.17 4.59
C ALA A 46 -1.64 5.54 4.15
N LYS A 47 -2.61 4.65 4.37
CA LYS A 47 -4.03 4.92 4.08
C LYS A 47 -4.60 5.99 5.00
N ALA A 48 -4.28 5.95 6.30
CA ALA A 48 -4.70 6.97 7.25
C ALA A 48 -4.21 8.37 6.84
N ARG A 49 -2.91 8.49 6.51
CA ARG A 49 -2.33 9.76 6.03
C ARG A 49 -2.98 10.28 4.75
N TYR A 50 -3.32 9.39 3.82
CA TYR A 50 -4.05 9.75 2.59
C TYR A 50 -5.43 10.33 2.90
N GLU A 51 -6.21 9.68 3.78
CA GLU A 51 -7.53 10.22 4.15
C GLU A 51 -7.42 11.52 4.95
N GLU A 52 -6.49 11.62 5.89
CA GLU A 52 -6.23 12.86 6.65
C GLU A 52 -5.87 14.02 5.73
N ALA A 53 -4.99 13.81 4.76
CA ALA A 53 -4.63 14.82 3.77
C ALA A 53 -5.83 15.24 2.90
N TRP A 54 -6.67 14.29 2.47
CA TRP A 54 -7.91 14.60 1.77
C TRP A 54 -8.90 15.41 2.63
N GLN A 55 -9.05 15.07 3.91
CA GLN A 55 -9.91 15.82 4.83
C GLN A 55 -9.45 17.27 4.95
N ARG A 56 -8.14 17.49 5.12
CA ARG A 56 -7.57 18.85 5.18
C ARG A 56 -7.80 19.65 3.90
N LEU A 57 -7.56 19.04 2.74
CA LEU A 57 -7.82 19.67 1.43
C LEU A 57 -9.29 20.04 1.25
N LEU A 58 -10.20 19.12 1.58
CA LEU A 58 -11.64 19.32 1.41
C LEU A 58 -12.18 20.40 2.36
N ALA A 59 -11.67 20.43 3.60
CA ALA A 59 -12.00 21.45 4.60
C ALA A 59 -11.34 22.82 4.33
N GLY A 60 -10.37 22.88 3.41
CA GLY A 60 -9.62 24.10 3.12
C GLY A 60 -8.68 24.53 4.25
N THR A 61 -8.33 23.64 5.17
CA THR A 61 -7.46 23.90 6.34
C THR A 61 -5.97 23.71 6.00
N VAL A 62 -5.58 24.16 4.81
CA VAL A 62 -4.21 24.09 4.33
C VAL A 62 -3.45 25.32 4.82
N ASP A 63 -2.47 25.09 5.69
CA ASP A 63 -1.71 26.12 6.43
C ASP A 63 -0.40 26.50 5.75
N ARG A 64 0.02 25.76 4.72
CA ARG A 64 1.24 26.00 3.94
C ARG A 64 1.05 25.66 2.47
N GLU A 65 1.92 26.18 1.62
CA GLU A 65 1.99 25.72 0.24
C GLU A 65 2.36 24.23 0.17
N LEU A 66 1.57 23.47 -0.59
CA LEU A 66 1.76 22.06 -0.84
C LEU A 66 2.83 21.86 -1.92
N ARG A 67 3.73 20.92 -1.68
CA ARG A 67 4.61 20.36 -2.70
C ARG A 67 3.88 19.21 -3.40
N PHE A 68 4.43 18.76 -4.52
CA PHE A 68 3.94 17.59 -5.23
C PHE A 68 3.81 16.38 -4.30
N GLU A 69 4.77 16.18 -3.38
CA GLU A 69 4.75 15.06 -2.44
C GLU A 69 3.71 15.20 -1.32
N ASP A 70 3.19 16.41 -1.08
CA ASP A 70 2.13 16.66 -0.09
C ASP A 70 0.72 16.39 -0.65
N VAL A 71 0.57 16.33 -1.98
CA VAL A 71 -0.70 15.94 -2.62
C VAL A 71 -1.01 14.48 -2.26
N PRO A 72 -2.25 14.14 -1.85
CA PRO A 72 -2.62 12.81 -1.39
C PRO A 72 -2.76 11.83 -2.54
N TRP A 73 -1.69 11.55 -3.26
CA TRP A 73 -1.68 10.58 -4.36
C TRP A 73 -2.08 9.19 -3.87
N PRO A 74 -2.87 8.42 -4.64
CA PRO A 74 -3.35 7.11 -4.22
C PRO A 74 -2.27 6.05 -4.46
N VAL A 75 -1.06 6.23 -3.89
CA VAL A 75 0.08 5.32 -3.99
C VAL A 75 0.88 5.30 -2.69
N PHE A 76 1.54 4.18 -2.36
CA PHE A 76 2.31 4.07 -1.11
C PHE A 76 3.61 4.87 -1.09
N VAL A 77 4.19 5.15 -2.26
CA VAL A 77 5.47 5.84 -2.38
C VAL A 77 5.38 6.82 -3.53
N VAL A 78 5.53 8.09 -3.21
CA VAL A 78 5.70 9.19 -4.17
C VAL A 78 7.20 9.47 -4.22
N LYS A 79 7.87 9.08 -5.29
CA LYS A 79 9.29 9.39 -5.49
C LYS A 79 9.34 10.65 -6.34
N GLY A 80 10.01 11.68 -5.83
CA GLY A 80 10.16 13.02 -6.43
C GLY A 80 10.61 13.07 -7.90
N ARG A 81 11.06 11.95 -8.50
CA ARG A 81 11.38 11.81 -9.93
C ARG A 81 11.03 10.44 -10.54
N GLY A 82 10.38 9.51 -9.83
CA GLY A 82 10.45 8.09 -10.25
C GLY A 82 9.52 7.06 -9.61
N THR A 83 8.31 7.44 -9.21
CA THR A 83 7.21 6.47 -9.20
C THR A 83 6.11 7.05 -10.06
N ALA A 84 5.96 6.46 -11.24
CA ALA A 84 4.82 6.76 -12.11
C ALA A 84 3.54 6.44 -11.35
N LEU A 85 2.54 7.32 -11.45
CA LEU A 85 1.21 7.11 -10.91
C LEU A 85 0.49 6.07 -11.78
N THR A 86 1.03 4.84 -11.76
CA THR A 86 0.61 3.72 -12.60
C THR A 86 -0.67 3.10 -12.09
N ALA A 87 -1.46 2.51 -12.99
CA ALA A 87 -2.67 1.79 -12.64
C ALA A 87 -2.42 0.68 -11.59
N ASP A 88 -1.30 -0.05 -11.66
CA ASP A 88 -0.95 -1.09 -10.70
C ASP A 88 -0.65 -0.53 -9.30
N ALA A 89 0.12 0.56 -9.21
CA ALA A 89 0.39 1.21 -7.92
C ALA A 89 -0.89 1.77 -7.29
N ILE A 90 -1.75 2.36 -8.11
CA ILE A 90 -3.06 2.90 -7.70
C ILE A 90 -3.98 1.77 -7.21
N ALA A 91 -4.05 0.66 -7.96
CA ALA A 91 -4.84 -0.51 -7.59
C ALA A 91 -4.39 -1.09 -6.25
N LYS A 92 -3.08 -1.31 -6.08
CA LYS A 92 -2.50 -1.83 -4.82
C LYS A 92 -2.81 -0.94 -3.62
N PHE A 93 -2.93 0.36 -3.82
CA PHE A 93 -3.24 1.31 -2.76
C PHE A 93 -4.74 1.34 -2.44
N LEU A 94 -5.58 1.60 -3.44
CA LEU A 94 -7.02 1.85 -3.23
C LEU A 94 -7.82 0.56 -2.98
N LEU A 95 -7.43 -0.54 -3.62
CA LEU A 95 -8.23 -1.75 -3.64
C LEU A 95 -7.76 -2.75 -2.58
N PRO A 96 -8.68 -3.52 -1.99
CA PRO A 96 -8.29 -4.70 -1.22
C PRO A 96 -7.58 -5.72 -2.13
N PRO A 97 -6.73 -6.60 -1.56
CA PRO A 97 -6.09 -7.65 -2.35
C PRO A 97 -7.15 -8.50 -3.07
N PRO A 98 -6.88 -8.90 -4.33
CA PRO A 98 -7.83 -9.69 -5.11
C PRO A 98 -8.16 -10.98 -4.36
N ARG A 99 -9.44 -11.23 -4.15
CA ARG A 99 -9.91 -12.48 -3.54
C ARG A 99 -10.12 -13.52 -4.64
N PRO A 100 -9.68 -14.78 -4.45
CA PRO A 100 -9.78 -15.83 -5.46
C PRO A 100 -11.21 -16.14 -5.89
N PHE A 101 -12.20 -15.83 -5.06
CA PHE A 101 -13.63 -15.95 -5.37
C PHE A 101 -14.28 -14.56 -5.25
N GLY A 102 -14.14 -13.74 -6.28
CA GLY A 102 -14.72 -12.39 -6.31
C GLY A 102 -16.24 -12.46 -6.34
N THR A 103 -16.91 -12.03 -5.27
CA THR A 103 -18.37 -11.90 -5.27
C THR A 103 -18.80 -10.64 -6.00
N ALA A 104 -20.04 -10.60 -6.50
CA ALA A 104 -20.61 -9.38 -7.10
C ALA A 104 -20.50 -8.16 -6.17
N ALA A 105 -20.60 -8.38 -4.85
CA ALA A 105 -20.39 -7.35 -3.84
C ALA A 105 -18.95 -6.81 -3.82
N ALA A 106 -17.93 -7.68 -3.93
CA ALA A 106 -16.53 -7.25 -3.99
C ALA A 106 -16.23 -6.45 -5.27
N THR A 107 -16.80 -6.84 -6.40
CA THR A 107 -16.69 -6.09 -7.67
C THR A 107 -17.39 -4.74 -7.58
N LYS A 108 -18.55 -4.67 -6.91
CA LYS A 108 -19.27 -3.41 -6.66
C LYS A 108 -18.45 -2.47 -5.79
N GLU A 109 -17.90 -2.96 -4.67
CA GLU A 109 -17.05 -2.17 -3.78
C GLU A 109 -15.81 -1.62 -4.52
N ARG A 110 -15.14 -2.46 -5.33
CA ARG A 110 -14.04 -2.04 -6.19
C ARG A 110 -14.42 -0.86 -7.07
N ARG A 111 -15.56 -0.95 -7.78
CA ARG A 111 -16.05 0.12 -8.66
C ARG A 111 -16.39 1.41 -7.90
N ILE A 112 -16.95 1.30 -6.69
CA ILE A 112 -17.27 2.46 -5.84
C ILE A 112 -15.98 3.20 -5.47
N ARG A 113 -14.97 2.49 -4.93
CA ARG A 113 -13.69 3.10 -4.54
C ARG A 113 -12.98 3.80 -5.70
N LEU A 114 -13.00 3.20 -6.90
CA LEU A 114 -12.41 3.80 -8.09
C LEU A 114 -13.16 5.07 -8.54
N ARG A 115 -14.49 5.06 -8.49
CA ARG A 115 -15.31 6.24 -8.84
C ARG A 115 -15.14 7.39 -7.84
N GLU A 116 -15.07 7.10 -6.55
CA GLU A 116 -14.79 8.10 -5.52
C GLU A 116 -13.43 8.76 -5.74
N ALA A 117 -12.41 7.96 -6.05
CA ALA A 117 -11.09 8.48 -6.41
C ALA A 117 -11.13 9.35 -7.68
N LEU A 118 -11.88 8.94 -8.72
CA LEU A 118 -12.04 9.74 -9.95
C LEU A 118 -12.71 11.09 -9.68
N LEU A 119 -13.71 11.14 -8.80
CA LEU A 119 -14.36 12.38 -8.42
C LEU A 119 -13.41 13.33 -7.69
N ARG A 120 -12.52 12.79 -6.85
CA ARG A 120 -11.48 13.56 -6.15
C ARG A 120 -10.38 14.07 -7.10
N PHE A 121 -9.98 13.24 -8.07
CA PHE A 121 -8.89 13.52 -9.02
C PHE A 121 -9.36 13.94 -10.42
N HIS A 122 -10.58 14.45 -10.57
CA HIS A 122 -11.01 14.98 -11.86
C HIS A 122 -10.18 16.24 -12.19
N PRO A 123 -9.48 16.34 -13.35
CA PRO A 123 -8.55 17.43 -13.64
C PRO A 123 -9.14 18.82 -13.40
N ASP A 124 -10.28 19.12 -14.03
CA ASP A 124 -10.97 20.41 -13.89
C ASP A 124 -11.33 20.76 -12.43
N LYS A 125 -11.98 19.82 -11.71
CA LYS A 125 -12.37 20.03 -10.31
C LYS A 125 -11.18 20.13 -9.38
N PHE A 126 -10.14 19.34 -9.62
CA PHE A 126 -8.93 19.35 -8.82
C PHE A 126 -8.19 20.67 -9.01
N GLU A 127 -8.02 21.11 -10.25
CA GLU A 127 -7.35 22.36 -10.60
C GLU A 127 -8.08 23.57 -10.00
N GLY A 128 -9.39 23.68 -10.25
CA GLY A 128 -10.19 24.80 -9.75
C GLY A 128 -10.29 24.89 -8.22
N ARG A 129 -10.21 23.75 -7.51
CA ARG A 129 -10.40 23.71 -6.05
C ARG A 129 -9.11 23.67 -5.25
N PHE A 130 -8.10 22.93 -5.71
CA PHE A 130 -6.95 22.56 -4.89
C PHE A 130 -5.62 23.12 -5.41
N LEU A 131 -5.49 23.45 -6.70
CA LEU A 131 -4.20 23.89 -7.25
C LEU A 131 -3.68 25.19 -6.63
N ARG A 132 -4.59 26.05 -6.17
CA ARG A 132 -4.25 27.28 -5.42
C ARG A 132 -3.47 27.03 -4.13
N TYR A 133 -3.53 25.82 -3.57
CA TYR A 133 -2.77 25.44 -2.39
C TYR A 133 -1.38 24.89 -2.74
N VAL A 134 -1.09 24.62 -4.02
CA VAL A 134 0.17 24.03 -4.47
C VAL A 134 1.14 25.14 -4.86
N ARG A 135 2.40 25.02 -4.41
CA ARG A 135 3.47 25.95 -4.79
C ARG A 135 3.60 26.04 -6.31
N GLN A 136 3.82 27.23 -6.84
CA GLN A 136 3.85 27.47 -8.29
C GLN A 136 4.80 26.53 -9.04
N ALA A 137 5.99 26.26 -8.48
CA ALA A 137 7.00 25.37 -9.07
C ALA A 137 6.55 23.90 -9.24
N ASP A 138 5.52 23.45 -8.52
CA ASP A 138 4.99 22.09 -8.65
C ASP A 138 3.63 22.02 -9.37
N GLN A 139 3.02 23.16 -9.72
CA GLN A 139 1.65 23.14 -10.27
C GLN A 139 1.56 22.33 -11.56
N ASP A 140 2.47 22.53 -12.50
CA ASP A 140 2.49 21.77 -13.76
C ASP A 140 2.66 20.27 -13.51
N ARG A 141 3.60 19.93 -12.61
CA ARG A 141 3.84 18.54 -12.20
C ARG A 141 2.61 17.91 -11.54
N VAL A 142 1.87 18.68 -10.73
CA VAL A 142 0.62 18.23 -10.12
C VAL A 142 -0.46 18.02 -11.18
N ARG A 143 -0.63 18.93 -12.16
CA ARG A 143 -1.58 18.73 -13.27
C ARG A 143 -1.30 17.42 -14.02
N GLU A 144 -0.05 17.19 -14.39
CA GLU A 144 0.38 15.94 -15.02
C GLU A 144 0.05 14.73 -14.15
N GLY A 145 0.38 14.80 -12.86
CA GLY A 145 0.09 13.72 -11.92
C GLY A 145 -1.41 13.42 -11.77
N VAL A 146 -2.25 14.45 -11.76
CA VAL A 146 -3.71 14.30 -11.74
C VAL A 146 -4.17 13.55 -13.00
N VAL A 147 -3.69 13.95 -14.18
CA VAL A 147 -4.00 13.27 -15.45
C VAL A 147 -3.55 11.80 -15.43
N GLU A 148 -2.34 11.50 -14.92
CA GLU A 148 -1.85 10.13 -14.78
C GLU A 148 -2.76 9.29 -13.88
N VAL A 149 -3.17 9.83 -12.73
CA VAL A 149 -4.09 9.14 -11.80
C VAL A 149 -5.44 8.92 -12.45
N THR A 150 -6.04 9.92 -13.10
CA THR A 150 -7.31 9.78 -13.81
C THR A 150 -7.22 8.70 -14.87
N ARG A 151 -6.15 8.67 -15.67
CA ARG A 151 -5.91 7.64 -16.69
C ARG A 151 -5.78 6.25 -16.06
N GLY A 152 -5.03 6.13 -14.98
CA GLY A 152 -4.88 4.87 -14.24
C GLY A 152 -6.20 4.36 -13.67
N LEU A 153 -7.00 5.24 -13.06
CA LEU A 153 -8.31 4.90 -12.51
C LEU A 153 -9.31 4.46 -13.60
N ASN A 154 -9.32 5.15 -14.75
CA ASN A 154 -10.16 4.77 -15.89
C ASN A 154 -9.75 3.40 -16.45
N ALA A 155 -8.46 3.14 -16.60
CA ALA A 155 -7.97 1.83 -17.03
C ALA A 155 -8.41 0.71 -16.08
N LEU A 156 -8.39 0.95 -14.76
CA LEU A 156 -8.86 -0.01 -13.76
C LEU A 156 -10.37 -0.23 -13.81
N LEU A 157 -11.19 0.77 -14.17
CA LEU A 157 -12.64 0.63 -14.29
C LEU A 157 -13.07 -0.20 -15.51
N LEU A 158 -12.25 -0.21 -16.57
CA LEU A 158 -12.49 -0.97 -17.79
C LEU A 158 -12.11 -2.46 -17.64
N GLN A 159 -11.39 -2.81 -16.58
CA GLN A 159 -11.12 -4.19 -16.15
C GLN A 159 -12.24 -4.72 -15.26
#